data_AF-A0A842TNH1-F1
#
_entry.id   AF-A0A842TNH1-F1
#
_cell.length_a   1.000
_cell.length_b   1.000
_cell.length_c   1.000
_cell.angle_alpha   90.00
_cell.angle_beta   90.00
_cell.angle_gamma   90.00
#
_symmetry.space_group_name_H-M   'P 1'
#
loop_
_entity.id
_entity.type
_entity.pdbx_description
1 polymer ?
#
loop_
_entity_poly.entity_id
_entity_poly.type
_entity_poly.pdbx_seq_one_letter_code
_entity_poly.pdbx_strand_id
1 'polypeptide(L)'
;MADLEKMLKKVHKAIFSNKESVNLEGKEYPIEKTSKKGLRCVYHDDYFFIEQNPDTNSHWADKAQKGDKITWAIKGNDYIANIHNDKYRRFKEK
;
A
#
# COMPACT_ATOMS: atom_id res chain seq x y z
N MET A 1 10.87 -7.33 -12.02
CA MET A 1 11.18 -6.17 -11.13
C MET A 1 10.33 -4.93 -11.38
N ALA A 2 9.89 -4.65 -12.62
CA ALA A 2 8.96 -3.56 -12.96
C ALA A 2 7.52 -3.79 -12.46
N ASP A 3 7.17 -5.04 -12.18
CA ASP A 3 5.79 -5.40 -11.85
C ASP A 3 5.35 -4.86 -10.47
N LEU A 4 6.19 -5.00 -9.44
CA LEU A 4 5.84 -4.52 -8.09
C LEU A 4 5.57 -3.01 -8.05
N GLU A 5 6.37 -2.19 -8.73
CA GLU A 5 6.13 -0.74 -8.79
C GLU A 5 4.77 -0.45 -9.44
N LYS A 6 4.48 -1.13 -10.55
CA LYS A 6 3.22 -0.96 -11.29
C LYS A 6 2.01 -1.42 -10.46
N MET A 7 2.12 -2.56 -9.78
CA MET A 7 1.11 -3.06 -8.85
C MET A 7 0.89 -2.06 -7.72
N LEU A 8 1.96 -1.65 -7.03
CA LEU A 8 1.86 -0.73 -5.89
C LEU A 8 1.27 0.62 -6.31
N LYS A 9 1.63 1.16 -7.49
CA LYS A 9 1.01 2.37 -8.06
C LYS A 9 -0.48 2.20 -8.30
N LYS A 10 -0.89 1.07 -8.87
CA LYS A 10 -2.32 0.75 -9.10
C LYS A 10 -3.09 0.65 -7.79
N VAL A 11 -2.55 -0.09 -6.82
CA VAL A 11 -3.16 -0.25 -5.50
C VAL A 11 -3.27 1.09 -4.79
N HIS A 12 -2.19 1.85 -4.75
CA HIS A 12 -2.16 3.20 -4.17
C HIS A 12 -3.27 4.08 -4.76
N LYS A 13 -3.33 4.18 -6.09
CA LYS A 13 -4.37 4.95 -6.76
C LYS A 13 -5.77 4.44 -6.43
N ALA A 14 -5.99 3.12 -6.42
CA ALA A 14 -7.30 2.55 -6.15
C ALA A 14 -7.77 2.80 -4.71
N ILE A 15 -6.90 2.57 -3.73
CA ILE A 15 -7.11 2.86 -2.31
C ILE A 15 -7.52 4.32 -2.12
N PHE A 16 -6.74 5.27 -2.67
CA PHE A 16 -6.98 6.70 -2.48
C PHE A 16 -8.02 7.31 -3.45
N SER A 17 -8.50 6.54 -4.42
CA SER A 17 -9.66 6.89 -5.25
C SER A 17 -10.96 6.26 -4.73
N ASN A 18 -10.93 5.66 -3.53
CA ASN A 18 -12.11 5.07 -2.90
C ASN A 18 -12.77 3.96 -3.72
N LYS A 19 -11.96 3.17 -4.44
CA LYS A 19 -12.44 1.98 -5.13
C LYS A 19 -12.66 0.83 -4.16
N GLU A 20 -13.55 -0.07 -4.56
CA GLU A 20 -13.83 -1.32 -3.84
C GLU A 20 -12.89 -2.47 -4.27
N SER A 21 -12.29 -2.35 -5.45
CA SER A 21 -11.39 -3.34 -6.03
C SER A 21 -10.27 -2.70 -6.85
N VAL A 22 -9.24 -3.49 -7.16
CA VAL A 22 -8.14 -3.12 -8.03
C VAL A 22 -7.79 -4.27 -8.97
N ASN A 23 -7.56 -3.94 -10.25
CA ASN A 23 -7.10 -4.92 -11.24
C ASN A 23 -5.56 -5.03 -11.25
N LEU A 24 -5.05 -6.16 -10.80
CA LEU A 24 -3.63 -6.52 -10.79
C LEU A 24 -3.43 -7.70 -11.74
N GLU A 25 -2.52 -7.55 -12.70
CA GLU A 25 -2.20 -8.60 -13.68
C GLU A 25 -3.41 -9.23 -14.40
N GLY A 26 -4.47 -8.46 -14.64
CA GLY A 26 -5.69 -8.93 -15.31
C GLY A 26 -6.71 -9.59 -14.39
N LYS A 27 -6.40 -9.77 -13.10
CA LYS A 27 -7.33 -10.25 -12.07
C LYS A 27 -7.80 -9.11 -11.18
N GLU A 28 -9.03 -9.19 -10.71
CA GLU A 28 -9.59 -8.22 -9.78
C GLU A 28 -9.41 -8.69 -8.33
N TYR A 29 -8.87 -7.81 -7.49
CA TYR A 29 -8.66 -8.04 -6.06
C TYR A 29 -9.45 -7.02 -5.24
N PRO A 30 -10.18 -7.46 -4.19
CA PRO A 30 -10.93 -6.55 -3.34
C PRO A 30 -9.99 -5.68 -2.50
N ILE A 31 -10.41 -4.44 -2.25
CA ILE A 31 -9.79 -3.55 -1.28
C ILE A 31 -10.53 -3.76 0.04
N GLU A 32 -9.89 -4.48 0.94
CA GLU A 32 -10.41 -4.76 2.27
C GLU A 32 -10.04 -3.67 3.26
N LYS A 33 -10.65 -3.69 4.44
CA LYS A 33 -10.29 -2.82 5.56
C LYS A 33 -9.83 -3.67 6.73
N THR A 34 -8.69 -3.32 7.32
CA THR A 34 -8.19 -3.97 8.53
C THR A 34 -9.19 -3.79 9.69
N SER A 35 -9.50 -4.86 10.41
CA SER A 35 -10.56 -4.85 11.42
C SER A 35 -10.30 -3.91 12.60
N LYS A 36 -9.01 -3.69 12.95
CA LYS A 36 -8.64 -2.87 14.12
C LYS A 36 -8.63 -1.36 13.86
N LYS A 37 -8.30 -0.95 12.63
CA LYS A 37 -7.99 0.45 12.31
C LYS A 37 -8.67 0.95 11.04
N GLY A 38 -9.40 0.10 10.32
CA GLY A 38 -10.10 0.47 9.11
C GLY A 38 -9.20 0.81 7.92
N LEU A 39 -7.89 0.53 8.03
CA LEU A 39 -6.91 0.80 6.97
C LEU A 39 -7.19 -0.08 5.75
N ARG A 40 -7.19 0.53 4.57
CA ARG A 40 -7.38 -0.15 3.30
C ARG A 40 -6.18 -0.98 2.94
N CYS A 41 -6.44 -2.22 2.54
CA CYS A 41 -5.42 -3.15 2.15
C CYS A 41 -5.85 -4.06 1.01
N VAL A 42 -4.87 -4.62 0.31
CA VAL A 42 -5.06 -5.57 -0.79
C VAL A 42 -4.02 -6.67 -0.63
N TYR A 43 -4.48 -7.92 -0.67
CA TYR A 43 -3.62 -9.09 -0.71
C TYR A 43 -3.50 -9.59 -2.15
N HIS A 44 -2.28 -9.82 -2.62
CA HIS A 44 -1.97 -10.33 -3.96
C HIS A 44 -0.77 -11.26 -3.89
N ASP A 45 -1.02 -12.57 -4.06
CA ASP A 45 0.01 -13.62 -3.95
C ASP A 45 0.80 -13.47 -2.62
N ASP A 46 2.11 -13.28 -2.69
CA ASP A 46 2.98 -13.08 -1.51
C ASP A 46 3.01 -11.62 -1.00
N TYR A 47 2.37 -10.69 -1.71
CA TYR A 47 2.40 -9.27 -1.40
C TYR A 47 1.15 -8.84 -0.64
N PHE A 48 1.40 -8.08 0.42
CA PHE A 48 0.40 -7.36 1.17
C PHE A 48 0.59 -5.86 0.97
N PHE A 49 -0.42 -5.22 0.38
CA PHE A 49 -0.43 -3.79 0.18
C PHE A 49 -1.34 -3.13 1.22
N ILE A 50 -0.85 -2.11 1.92
CA ILE A 50 -1.63 -1.43 2.98
C ILE A 50 -1.35 0.06 3.00
N GLU A 51 -2.38 0.87 3.24
CA GLU A 51 -2.18 2.30 3.49
C GLU A 51 -1.45 2.57 4.82
N GLN A 52 -0.68 3.66 4.87
CA GLN A 52 0.02 4.05 6.09
C GLN A 52 -0.98 4.34 7.21
N ASN A 53 -0.74 3.74 8.38
CA ASN A 53 -1.49 4.05 9.58
C ASN A 53 -1.08 5.41 10.16
N PRO A 54 -1.97 6.42 10.19
CA PRO A 54 -1.68 7.72 10.78
C PRO A 54 -1.59 7.67 12.31
N ASP A 55 -2.10 6.62 12.97
CA ASP A 55 -2.08 6.49 14.44
C ASP A 55 -0.77 5.90 15.00
N THR A 56 0.21 5.60 14.15
CA THR A 56 1.49 5.03 14.60
C THR A 56 2.49 6.11 15.00
N ASN A 57 3.45 5.77 15.87
CA ASN A 57 4.48 6.72 16.28
C ASN A 57 5.68 6.68 15.32
N SER A 58 5.46 7.09 14.07
CA SER A 58 6.49 7.09 13.04
C SER A 58 6.49 8.37 12.20
N HIS A 59 7.64 8.70 11.61
CA HIS A 59 7.74 9.84 10.70
C HIS A 59 6.78 9.74 9.49
N TRP A 60 6.42 8.51 9.08
CA TRP A 60 5.44 8.29 8.01
C TRP A 60 4.01 8.51 8.48
N ALA A 61 3.72 8.25 9.75
CA ALA A 61 2.41 8.52 10.33
C ALA A 61 2.13 10.02 10.42
N ASP A 62 3.11 10.84 10.84
CA ASP A 62 3.00 12.31 10.83
C ASP A 62 2.66 12.84 9.43
N LYS A 63 3.25 12.26 8.38
CA LYS A 63 2.89 12.59 6.99
C LYS A 63 1.47 12.17 6.64
N ALA A 64 1.07 10.95 6.98
CA ALA A 64 -0.29 10.48 6.74
C ALA A 64 -1.34 11.35 7.47
N GLN A 65 -1.04 11.79 8.70
CA GLN A 65 -1.87 12.73 9.46
C GLN A 65 -2.00 14.09 8.78
N LYS A 66 -0.95 14.55 8.08
CA LYS A 66 -0.96 15.78 7.27
C LYS A 66 -1.69 15.63 5.93
N GLY A 67 -2.21 14.44 5.63
CA GLY A 67 -2.95 14.14 4.40
C GLY A 67 -2.10 13.54 3.29
N ASP A 68 -0.82 13.25 3.54
CA ASP A 68 -0.01 12.55 2.56
C ASP A 68 -0.51 11.11 2.35
N LYS A 69 -0.65 10.76 1.08
CA LYS A 69 -1.07 9.44 0.67
C LYS A 69 0.15 8.54 0.62
N ILE A 70 0.17 7.51 1.47
CA ILE A 70 1.27 6.56 1.55
C ILE A 70 0.72 5.13 1.51
N THR A 71 1.31 4.29 0.66
CA THR A 71 0.97 2.85 0.59
C THR A 71 2.26 2.04 0.65
N TRP A 72 2.23 0.98 1.44
CA TRP A 72 3.33 0.04 1.61
C TRP A 72 3.08 -1.23 0.81
N ALA A 73 4.16 -1.83 0.31
CA ALA A 73 4.20 -3.21 -0.12
C ALA A 73 5.01 -4.00 0.90
N ILE A 74 4.39 -5.03 1.45
CA ILE A 74 4.95 -5.94 2.44
C ILE A 74 4.99 -7.31 1.80
N LYS A 75 6.06 -8.07 1.98
CA LYS A 75 6.15 -9.47 1.54
C LYS A 75 6.57 -10.32 2.73
N GLY A 76 5.72 -11.26 3.13
CA GLY A 76 5.88 -11.94 4.42
C GLY A 76 5.87 -10.93 5.58
N ASN A 77 7.02 -10.72 6.21
CA ASN A 77 7.21 -9.78 7.32
C ASN A 77 8.02 -8.53 6.95
N ASP A 78 8.47 -8.41 5.68
CA ASP A 78 9.39 -7.37 5.26
C ASP A 78 8.70 -6.26 4.48
N TYR A 79 8.98 -5.02 4.87
CA TYR A 79 8.56 -3.82 4.14
C TYR A 79 9.48 -3.61 2.94
N ILE A 80 9.10 -4.16 1.79
CA ILE A 80 9.94 -4.18 0.60
C ILE A 80 9.84 -2.89 -0.23
N ALA A 81 8.73 -2.16 -0.17
CA ALA A 81 8.58 -0.90 -0.90
C ALA A 81 7.48 0.01 -0.32
N ASN A 82 7.51 1.28 -0.69
CA ASN A 82 6.40 2.20 -0.49
C ASN A 82 6.20 3.15 -1.68
N ILE A 83 5.03 3.76 -1.72
CA ILE A 83 4.74 4.94 -2.54
C ILE A 83 4.34 6.07 -1.63
N HIS A 84 4.92 7.23 -1.87
CA HIS A 84 4.61 8.49 -1.21
C HIS A 84 4.63 9.61 -2.26
N ASN A 85 3.53 10.35 -2.43
CA ASN A 85 3.39 11.41 -3.45
C ASN A 85 3.82 10.91 -4.85
N ASP A 86 3.26 9.78 -5.30
CA ASP A 86 3.56 9.10 -6.56
C ASP A 86 5.03 8.65 -6.76
N LYS A 87 5.90 8.88 -5.76
CA LYS A 87 7.29 8.42 -5.78
C LYS A 87 7.39 7.04 -5.16
N TYR A 88 7.79 6.08 -5.99
CA TYR A 88 8.11 4.73 -5.55
C TYR A 88 9.48 4.71 -4.86
N ARG A 89 9.55 4.02 -3.72
CA ARG A 89 10.80 3.70 -3.02
C ARG A 89 10.83 2.22 -2.73
N ARG A 90 11.92 1.56 -3.12
CA ARG A 90 12.19 0.16 -2.77
C ARG A 90 13.18 0.12 -1.61
N PHE A 91 12.91 -0.75 -0.65
CA PHE A 91 13.83 -1.10 0.42
C PHE A 91 14.53 -2.41 0.06
N LYS A 92 15.77 -2.60 0.53
CA LYS A 92 16.47 -3.87 0.35
C LYS A 92 15.84 -4.89 1.30
N GLU A 93 15.44 -6.05 0.77
CA GLU A 93 15.14 -7.25 1.56
C GLU A 93 16.37 -7.54 2.43
N LYS A 94 16.15 -7.78 3.73
CA LYS A 94 17.23 -8.06 4.68
C LYS A 94 17.70 -9.50 4.59
#